data_AF-A0A510WHU9-F1
#
_entry.id   AF-A0A510WHU9-F1
#
_cell.length_a   1.000
_cell.length_b   1.000
_cell.length_c   1.000
_cell.angle_alpha   90.00
_cell.angle_beta   90.00
_cell.angle_gamma   90.00
#
_symmetry.space_group_name_H-M   'P 1'
#
loop_
_entity.id
_entity.type
_entity.pdbx_description
1 polymer ?
#
loop_
_entity_poly.entity_id
_entity_poly.type
_entity_poly.pdbx_seq_one_letter_code
_entity_poly.pdbx_strand_id
1 'polypeptide(L)'
;MNIERKNLVGKLTSGSREELMPSTGQSNTESTPQTIVQMRDGMGWPAKDITTHSLLIEDAVLKGHIPVRVYRKEKLKGKVLPVLVYYHGGGFFGGSIQNVEQICRTFADRADLAVVSVGYRLSPENPFPAGLMDCYKVVEVLATEGHLFHISSDKIFVAGDSAGGNLAISVAILDASITTTGYVKKIVSYYPVVDLTSKGKGEFWDTRAIKTQSEEEKELVTEYINGFSSLEAQVEDWYCGASINRSNELISPLFASDKILSQLPPLKIIVGEFDPLRQQVESFAEKLLAAKTEGSMTVYPGVIHAFMDKIGIYDEAEEGILEGITFLKGNN
;
A
#
# COMPACT_ATOMS: atom_id res chain seq x y z
N MET A 1 -3.91 12.20 -15.03
CA MET A 1 -2.75 11.64 -14.32
C MET A 1 -1.52 12.48 -14.61
N ASN A 2 -0.80 12.95 -13.59
CA ASN A 2 0.53 13.57 -13.74
C ASN A 2 1.61 12.64 -13.19
N ILE A 3 2.69 12.39 -13.93
CA ILE A 3 3.81 11.55 -13.46
C ILE A 3 4.97 12.47 -13.08
N GLU A 4 5.24 12.56 -11.78
CA GLU A 4 6.35 13.32 -11.22
C GLU A 4 7.51 12.37 -10.85
N ARG A 5 8.70 12.71 -11.34
CA ARG A 5 9.94 12.01 -10.98
C ARG A 5 10.81 12.99 -10.19
N LYS A 6 10.87 12.82 -8.87
CA LYS A 6 11.62 13.72 -7.98
C LYS A 6 13.11 13.43 -8.11
N ASN A 7 13.82 14.26 -8.89
CA ASN A 7 15.29 14.27 -8.99
C ASN A 7 15.92 12.87 -8.89
N LEU A 8 15.54 11.96 -9.78
CA LEU A 8 16.07 10.59 -9.78
C LEU A 8 17.57 10.64 -10.05
N VAL A 9 18.36 10.41 -9.00
CA VAL A 9 19.81 10.52 -9.06
C VAL A 9 20.45 9.17 -9.37
N GLY A 10 19.71 8.06 -9.28
CA GLY A 10 20.27 6.72 -9.39
C GLY A 10 21.12 6.33 -8.19
N LYS A 11 20.91 6.95 -7.03
CA LYS A 11 21.71 6.72 -5.81
C LYS A 11 20.83 6.29 -4.64
N LEU A 12 21.20 5.21 -3.95
CA LEU A 12 20.49 4.81 -2.73
C LEU A 12 20.64 5.89 -1.65
N THR A 13 19.59 6.14 -0.88
CA THR A 13 19.71 6.91 0.36
C THR A 13 20.58 6.14 1.35
N SER A 14 21.16 6.83 2.34
CA SER A 14 22.00 6.16 3.34
C SER A 14 21.25 5.05 4.07
N GLY A 15 19.99 5.30 4.44
CA GLY A 15 19.13 4.31 5.08
C GLY A 15 18.87 3.10 4.18
N SER A 16 18.48 3.33 2.93
CA SER A 16 18.21 2.23 1.99
C SER A 16 19.47 1.42 1.70
N ARG A 17 20.62 2.08 1.55
CA ARG A 17 21.89 1.39 1.35
C ARG A 17 22.27 0.52 2.54
N GLU A 18 22.13 1.04 3.77
CA GLU A 18 22.41 0.27 4.99
C GLU A 18 21.54 -0.99 5.09
N GLU A 19 20.27 -0.90 4.71
CA GLU A 19 19.33 -2.03 4.69
C GLU A 19 19.71 -3.10 3.66
N LEU A 20 20.22 -2.70 2.50
CA LEU A 20 20.66 -3.64 1.46
C LEU A 20 22.05 -4.23 1.73
N MET A 21 22.83 -3.65 2.64
CA MET A 21 24.16 -4.17 2.93
C MET A 21 24.08 -5.47 3.74
N PRO A 22 24.89 -6.49 3.39
CA PRO A 22 24.96 -7.72 4.17
C PRO A 22 25.36 -7.40 5.62
N SER A 23 24.63 -7.96 6.58
CA SER A 23 24.98 -7.80 7.99
C SER A 23 26.36 -8.41 8.23
N THR A 24 27.30 -7.64 8.80
CA THR A 24 28.65 -8.10 9.13
C THR A 24 28.59 -9.20 10.20
N GLY A 25 28.46 -10.46 9.79
CA GLY A 25 28.47 -11.61 10.72
C GLY A 25 27.69 -12.86 10.31
N GLN A 26 26.94 -12.87 9.20
CA GLN A 26 26.32 -14.10 8.70
C GLN A 26 27.11 -14.67 7.53
N SER A 27 27.94 -15.66 7.85
CA SER A 27 28.48 -16.60 6.87
C SER A 27 27.32 -17.29 6.14
N ASN A 28 27.48 -17.51 4.82
CA ASN A 28 26.66 -18.43 4.02
C ASN A 28 26.34 -19.71 4.81
N THR A 29 25.17 -19.74 5.41
CA THR A 29 24.56 -20.94 5.98
C THR A 29 23.33 -21.20 5.15
N GLU A 30 23.17 -22.44 4.69
CA GLU A 30 22.05 -22.89 3.87
C GLU A 30 20.74 -22.32 4.44
N SER A 31 20.04 -21.50 3.65
CA SER A 31 18.81 -20.87 4.07
C SER A 31 17.77 -21.97 4.31
N THR A 32 17.52 -22.27 5.58
CA THR A 32 16.42 -23.17 5.93
C THR A 32 15.12 -22.50 5.45
N PRO A 33 14.22 -23.20 4.73
CA PRO A 33 12.97 -22.61 4.28
C PRO A 33 12.22 -22.03 5.47
N GLN A 34 11.98 -20.72 5.46
CA GLN A 34 11.21 -20.08 6.52
C GLN A 34 9.76 -20.55 6.45
N THR A 35 9.17 -20.84 7.60
CA THR A 35 7.72 -21.08 7.70
C THR A 35 6.97 -19.77 7.53
N ILE A 36 5.70 -19.84 7.07
CA ILE A 36 4.86 -18.64 6.94
C ILE A 36 4.70 -17.89 8.28
N VAL A 37 4.72 -18.60 9.41
CA VAL A 37 4.67 -17.99 10.75
C VAL A 37 5.92 -17.14 11.00
N GLN A 38 7.11 -17.67 10.70
CA GLN A 38 8.36 -16.91 10.83
C GLN A 38 8.40 -15.70 9.89
N MET A 39 7.87 -15.84 8.67
CA MET A 39 7.77 -14.72 7.73
C MET A 39 6.84 -13.64 8.27
N ARG A 40 5.69 -14.01 8.87
CA ARG A 40 4.75 -13.07 9.50
C ARG A 40 5.36 -12.38 10.71
N ASP A 41 6.04 -13.12 11.58
CA ASP A 41 6.69 -12.57 12.77
C ASP A 41 7.82 -11.58 12.42
N GLY A 42 8.44 -11.75 11.25
CA GLY A 42 9.44 -10.83 10.71
C GLY A 42 8.86 -9.59 10.02
N MET A 43 7.55 -9.45 9.90
CA MET A 43 6.95 -8.29 9.23
C MET A 43 6.86 -7.05 10.12
N GLY A 44 6.95 -5.90 9.47
CA GLY A 44 6.95 -4.60 10.10
C GLY A 44 8.36 -4.03 10.24
N TRP A 45 8.44 -2.71 10.21
CA TRP A 45 9.69 -1.98 10.34
C TRP A 45 9.71 -1.18 11.64
N PRO A 46 10.90 -0.89 12.19
CA PRO A 46 11.02 0.14 13.20
C PRO A 46 10.42 1.45 12.69
N ALA A 47 9.62 2.11 13.52
CA ALA A 47 9.02 3.41 13.24
C ALA A 47 8.92 4.21 14.54
N LYS A 48 8.89 5.53 14.43
CA LYS A 48 8.69 6.42 15.58
C LYS A 48 7.35 7.12 15.49
N ASP A 49 6.76 7.36 16.65
CA ASP A 49 5.60 8.23 16.76
C ASP A 49 6.03 9.69 16.56
N ILE A 50 5.62 10.27 15.44
CA ILE A 50 5.87 11.66 15.07
C ILE A 50 4.63 12.56 15.26
N THR A 51 3.63 12.06 15.96
CA THR A 51 2.39 12.81 16.22
C THR A 51 2.64 13.95 17.20
N THR A 52 1.90 15.04 16.98
CA THR A 52 2.01 16.27 17.78
C THR A 52 0.77 16.55 18.63
N HIS A 53 -0.34 15.84 18.37
CA HIS A 53 -1.57 15.93 19.14
C HIS A 53 -1.95 14.58 19.76
N SER A 54 -2.65 14.64 20.90
CA SER A 54 -3.27 13.46 21.50
C SER A 54 -4.29 12.82 20.55
N LEU A 55 -4.21 11.48 20.45
CA LEU A 55 -5.13 10.67 19.66
C LEU A 55 -5.99 9.79 20.59
N LEU A 56 -7.25 9.66 20.23
CA LEU A 56 -8.15 8.61 20.69
C LEU A 56 -7.97 7.41 19.75
N ILE A 57 -7.67 6.25 20.32
CA ILE A 57 -7.40 5.01 19.60
C ILE A 57 -8.27 3.91 20.19
N GLU A 58 -9.13 3.34 19.36
CA GLU A 58 -10.15 2.38 19.78
C GLU A 58 -10.13 1.16 18.87
N ASP A 59 -10.05 -0.02 19.46
CA ASP A 59 -10.20 -1.28 18.74
C ASP A 59 -11.68 -1.69 18.68
N ALA A 60 -12.13 -2.18 17.53
CA ALA A 60 -13.48 -2.66 17.31
C ALA A 60 -13.49 -3.86 16.36
N VAL A 61 -14.63 -4.55 16.28
CA VAL A 61 -14.85 -5.65 15.33
C VAL A 61 -16.09 -5.34 14.50
N LEU A 62 -15.92 -5.13 13.20
CA LEU A 62 -17.00 -4.89 12.25
C LEU A 62 -17.50 -6.21 11.66
N LYS A 63 -18.81 -6.27 11.38
CA LYS A 63 -19.52 -7.46 10.85
C LYS A 63 -19.20 -8.77 11.61
N GLY A 64 -18.90 -8.66 12.90
CA GLY A 64 -18.63 -9.78 13.82
C GLY A 64 -17.29 -10.49 13.64
N HIS A 65 -16.44 -10.11 12.68
CA HIS A 65 -15.17 -10.80 12.44
C HIS A 65 -14.03 -9.93 11.88
N ILE A 66 -14.28 -8.67 11.49
CA ILE A 66 -13.26 -7.82 10.88
C ILE A 66 -12.67 -6.90 11.96
N PRO A 67 -11.49 -7.19 12.53
CA PRO A 67 -10.86 -6.30 13.48
C PRO A 67 -10.46 -4.99 12.79
N VAL A 68 -10.77 -3.88 13.45
CA VAL A 68 -10.37 -2.55 13.01
C VAL A 68 -9.82 -1.76 14.18
N ARG A 69 -8.85 -0.88 13.91
CA ARG A 69 -8.36 0.12 14.86
C ARG A 69 -8.68 1.51 14.33
N VAL A 70 -9.37 2.29 15.15
CA VAL A 70 -9.85 3.63 14.78
C VAL A 70 -9.01 4.69 15.48
N TYR A 71 -8.48 5.64 14.72
CA TYR A 71 -7.66 6.74 15.21
C TYR A 71 -8.37 8.06 14.94
N ARG A 72 -8.46 8.93 15.95
CA ARG A 72 -9.02 10.28 15.83
C ARG A 72 -8.26 11.24 16.73
N LYS A 73 -8.07 12.49 16.32
CA LYS A 73 -7.57 13.51 17.26
C LYS A 73 -8.55 13.70 18.40
N GLU A 74 -8.05 13.76 19.63
CA GLU A 74 -8.89 13.92 20.82
C GLU A 74 -9.73 15.20 20.78
N LYS A 75 -9.15 16.30 20.27
CA LYS A 75 -9.85 17.58 20.08
C LYS A 75 -11.04 17.53 19.10
N LEU A 76 -11.12 16.48 18.27
CA LEU A 76 -12.19 16.26 17.29
C LEU A 76 -13.25 15.25 17.77
N LYS A 77 -13.18 14.81 19.04
CA LYS A 77 -14.16 13.89 19.62
C LYS A 77 -15.59 14.40 19.43
N GLY A 78 -16.48 13.53 18.94
CA GLY A 78 -17.89 13.82 18.68
C GLY A 78 -18.17 14.68 17.45
N LYS A 79 -17.15 15.11 16.70
CA LYS A 79 -17.32 15.78 15.40
C LYS A 79 -17.53 14.74 14.30
N VAL A 80 -18.37 15.07 13.32
CA VAL A 80 -18.51 14.28 12.09
C VAL A 80 -17.28 14.54 11.21
N LEU A 81 -16.49 13.51 10.93
CA LEU A 81 -15.23 13.62 10.19
C LEU A 81 -15.28 12.87 8.84
N PRO A 82 -14.51 13.31 7.84
CA PRO A 82 -14.07 12.41 6.76
C PRO A 82 -13.37 11.19 7.35
N VAL A 83 -13.32 10.09 6.60
CA VAL A 83 -12.63 8.87 7.02
C VAL A 83 -11.63 8.40 5.97
N LEU A 84 -10.45 8.00 6.43
CA LEU A 84 -9.48 7.23 5.66
C LEU A 84 -9.52 5.77 6.13
N VAL A 85 -9.88 4.85 5.25
CA VAL A 85 -9.74 3.40 5.51
C VAL A 85 -8.36 2.96 5.04
N TYR A 86 -7.55 2.43 5.95
CA TYR A 86 -6.17 2.04 5.69
C TYR A 86 -6.02 0.52 5.65
N TYR A 87 -5.40 0.00 4.59
CA TYR A 87 -5.09 -1.41 4.39
C TYR A 87 -3.58 -1.60 4.45
N HIS A 88 -3.11 -2.45 5.37
CA HIS A 88 -1.67 -2.69 5.53
C HIS A 88 -1.10 -3.53 4.39
N GLY A 89 0.19 -3.42 4.12
CA GLY A 89 0.96 -4.33 3.25
C GLY A 89 1.28 -5.67 3.91
N GLY A 90 2.20 -6.42 3.29
CA GLY A 90 2.59 -7.76 3.74
C GLY A 90 2.24 -8.89 2.77
N GLY A 91 2.24 -8.61 1.46
CA GLY A 91 2.05 -9.63 0.42
C GLY A 91 0.73 -10.40 0.53
N PHE A 92 -0.33 -9.81 1.09
CA PHE A 92 -1.62 -10.46 1.37
C PHE A 92 -1.57 -11.64 2.35
N PHE A 93 -0.38 -12.07 2.80
CA PHE A 93 -0.19 -13.22 3.68
C PHE A 93 0.29 -12.83 5.07
N GLY A 94 0.79 -11.61 5.27
CA GLY A 94 1.19 -11.06 6.56
C GLY A 94 0.84 -9.58 6.69
N GLY A 95 1.46 -8.93 7.67
CA GLY A 95 1.14 -7.58 8.09
C GLY A 95 -0.02 -7.55 9.09
N SER A 96 -0.23 -6.40 9.69
CA SER A 96 -1.26 -6.20 10.72
C SER A 96 -1.53 -4.71 10.95
N ILE A 97 -2.61 -4.42 11.68
CA ILE A 97 -2.91 -3.07 12.19
C ILE A 97 -1.81 -2.51 13.10
N GLN A 98 -0.99 -3.38 13.72
CA GLN A 98 0.17 -2.98 14.53
C GLN A 98 1.33 -2.52 13.64
N ASN A 99 1.58 -3.20 12.53
CA ASN A 99 2.70 -2.86 11.65
C ASN A 99 2.56 -1.47 11.04
N VAL A 100 1.33 -1.02 10.78
CA VAL A 100 1.04 0.29 10.17
C VAL A 100 0.54 1.33 11.17
N GLU A 101 0.71 1.08 12.48
CA GLU A 101 0.19 1.96 13.53
C GLU A 101 0.72 3.40 13.38
N GLN A 102 2.03 3.58 13.18
CA GLN A 102 2.62 4.94 13.08
C GLN A 102 2.15 5.69 11.82
N ILE A 103 1.88 4.96 10.72
CA ILE A 103 1.30 5.55 9.51
C ILE A 103 -0.11 6.07 9.81
N CYS A 104 -0.95 5.22 10.41
CA CYS A 104 -2.33 5.58 10.74
C CYS A 104 -2.42 6.73 11.75
N ARG A 105 -1.55 6.73 12.76
CA ARG A 105 -1.41 7.83 13.73
C ARG A 105 -1.04 9.14 13.04
N THR A 106 -0.07 9.12 12.13
CA THR A 106 0.37 10.32 11.39
C THR A 106 -0.75 10.89 10.52
N PHE A 107 -1.51 10.05 9.82
CA PHE A 107 -2.69 10.49 9.08
C PHE A 107 -3.72 11.14 10.00
N ALA A 108 -4.09 10.48 11.11
CA ALA A 108 -5.06 11.04 12.06
C ALA A 108 -4.58 12.38 12.65
N ASP A 109 -3.29 12.49 12.99
CA ASP A 109 -2.67 13.69 13.56
C ASP A 109 -2.51 14.85 12.57
N ARG A 110 -2.33 14.58 11.27
CA ARG A 110 -2.01 15.65 10.30
C ARG A 110 -3.15 15.95 9.33
N ALA A 111 -4.13 15.06 9.16
CA ALA A 111 -5.21 15.21 8.16
C ALA A 111 -6.59 15.67 8.68
N ASP A 112 -6.79 15.78 10.01
CA ASP A 112 -8.09 16.14 10.63
C ASP A 112 -9.26 15.24 10.15
N LEU A 113 -8.98 13.95 9.96
CA LEU A 113 -9.92 12.90 9.60
C LEU A 113 -9.86 11.75 10.62
N ALA A 114 -10.86 10.88 10.61
CA ALA A 114 -10.77 9.58 11.28
C ALA A 114 -9.98 8.60 10.40
N VAL A 115 -9.11 7.78 10.99
CA VAL A 115 -8.45 6.67 10.27
C VAL A 115 -9.00 5.35 10.79
N VAL A 116 -9.40 4.45 9.90
CA VAL A 116 -9.84 3.08 10.23
C VAL A 116 -8.83 2.11 9.60
N SER A 117 -7.91 1.57 10.40
CA SER A 117 -6.96 0.54 9.97
C SER A 117 -7.64 -0.82 10.03
N VAL A 118 -7.59 -1.59 8.93
CA VAL A 118 -8.33 -2.85 8.78
C VAL A 118 -7.40 -4.04 8.90
N GLY A 119 -7.65 -4.91 9.89
CA GLY A 119 -7.01 -6.22 9.99
C GLY A 119 -7.76 -7.26 9.16
N TYR A 120 -7.60 -7.18 7.84
CA TYR A 120 -8.31 -8.07 6.90
C TYR A 120 -7.76 -9.51 6.99
N ARG A 121 -8.57 -10.49 6.57
CA ARG A 121 -8.16 -11.91 6.58
C ARG A 121 -7.01 -12.16 5.60
N LEU A 122 -6.00 -12.90 6.07
CA LEU A 122 -4.77 -13.19 5.34
C LEU A 122 -4.83 -14.53 4.59
N SER A 123 -4.09 -14.57 3.49
CA SER A 123 -3.75 -15.79 2.76
C SER A 123 -2.60 -16.55 3.45
N PRO A 124 -2.45 -17.86 3.22
CA PRO A 124 -3.26 -18.76 2.40
C PRO A 124 -4.53 -19.29 3.10
N GLU A 125 -4.73 -19.00 4.38
CA GLU A 125 -5.91 -19.49 5.13
C GLU A 125 -7.22 -18.92 4.56
N ASN A 126 -7.15 -17.70 4.03
CA ASN A 126 -8.25 -16.99 3.40
C ASN A 126 -7.76 -16.38 2.08
N PRO A 127 -7.64 -17.17 0.99
CA PRO A 127 -7.21 -16.65 -0.31
C PRO A 127 -8.23 -15.66 -0.89
N PHE A 128 -7.88 -15.02 -2.00
CA PHE A 128 -8.77 -14.14 -2.75
C PHE A 128 -10.15 -14.81 -2.97
N PRO A 129 -11.28 -14.09 -2.77
CA PRO A 129 -11.38 -12.66 -2.49
C PRO A 129 -11.54 -12.31 -0.99
N ALA A 130 -11.19 -13.18 -0.05
CA ALA A 130 -11.58 -13.03 1.35
C ALA A 130 -11.13 -11.71 2.00
N GLY A 131 -9.84 -11.37 1.91
CA GLY A 131 -9.29 -10.11 2.42
C GLY A 131 -9.88 -8.88 1.73
N LEU A 132 -9.97 -8.90 0.39
CA LEU A 132 -10.62 -7.83 -0.39
C LEU A 132 -12.06 -7.57 0.05
N MET A 133 -12.83 -8.64 0.25
CA MET A 133 -14.21 -8.52 0.70
C MET A 133 -14.33 -7.96 2.11
N ASP A 134 -13.36 -8.19 2.99
CA ASP A 134 -13.35 -7.57 4.32
C ASP A 134 -13.08 -6.07 4.21
N CYS A 135 -12.08 -5.68 3.40
CA CYS A 135 -11.77 -4.29 3.10
C CYS A 135 -12.98 -3.52 2.54
N TYR A 136 -13.70 -4.11 1.57
CA TYR A 136 -14.88 -3.50 0.97
C TYR A 136 -16.05 -3.39 1.96
N LYS A 137 -16.29 -4.41 2.81
CA LYS A 137 -17.35 -4.36 3.83
C LYS A 137 -17.14 -3.26 4.85
N VAL A 138 -15.88 -2.92 5.18
CA VAL A 138 -15.59 -1.77 6.04
C VAL A 138 -16.05 -0.47 5.36
N VAL A 139 -15.73 -0.27 4.08
CA VAL A 139 -16.19 0.88 3.30
C VAL A 139 -17.73 0.93 3.25
N GLU A 140 -18.37 -0.20 2.96
CA GLU A 140 -19.84 -0.31 2.93
C GLU A 140 -20.47 0.11 4.26
N VAL A 141 -19.98 -0.41 5.39
CA VAL A 141 -20.48 -0.03 6.73
C VAL A 141 -20.32 1.46 6.98
N LEU A 142 -19.17 2.03 6.63
CA LEU A 142 -18.91 3.46 6.83
C LEU A 142 -19.81 4.32 5.93
N ALA A 143 -20.12 3.86 4.72
CA ALA A 143 -21.03 4.55 3.82
C ALA A 143 -22.48 4.50 4.32
N THR A 144 -22.97 3.34 4.74
CA THR A 144 -24.39 3.16 5.11
C THR A 144 -24.69 3.53 6.56
N GLU A 145 -23.72 3.35 7.46
CA GLU A 145 -23.89 3.48 8.91
C GLU A 145 -22.92 4.52 9.54
N GLY A 146 -22.18 5.28 8.73
CA GLY A 146 -21.16 6.23 9.18
C GLY A 146 -21.62 7.24 10.26
N HIS A 147 -22.89 7.64 10.22
CA HIS A 147 -23.49 8.52 11.22
C HIS A 147 -23.42 7.95 12.66
N LEU A 148 -23.48 6.61 12.82
CA LEU A 148 -23.32 5.93 14.11
C LEU A 148 -21.90 6.07 14.67
N PHE A 149 -20.93 6.36 13.81
CA PHE A 149 -19.50 6.45 14.15
C PHE A 149 -18.96 7.88 14.07
N HIS A 150 -19.83 8.89 13.96
CA HIS A 150 -19.43 10.28 13.67
C HIS A 150 -18.55 10.40 12.42
N ILE A 151 -18.90 9.66 11.36
CA ILE A 151 -18.20 9.67 10.07
C ILE A 151 -19.13 10.23 9.00
N SER A 152 -18.57 11.05 8.11
CA SER A 152 -19.24 11.57 6.92
C SER A 152 -19.22 10.50 5.83
N SER A 153 -20.38 9.89 5.56
CA SER A 153 -20.55 8.86 4.53
C SER A 153 -20.17 9.32 3.12
N ASP A 154 -20.20 10.63 2.85
CA ASP A 154 -19.86 11.20 1.54
C ASP A 154 -18.36 11.49 1.36
N LYS A 155 -17.54 11.25 2.39
CA LYS A 155 -16.11 11.57 2.41
C LYS A 155 -15.28 10.39 2.91
N ILE A 156 -15.40 9.28 2.19
CA ILE A 156 -14.64 8.05 2.44
C ILE A 156 -13.45 8.01 1.47
N PHE A 157 -12.27 7.92 2.04
CA PHE A 157 -11.01 7.74 1.33
C PHE A 157 -10.44 6.38 1.65
N VAL A 158 -9.66 5.81 0.73
CA VAL A 158 -8.94 4.56 0.96
C VAL A 158 -7.45 4.77 0.76
N ALA A 159 -6.64 4.10 1.56
CA ALA A 159 -5.21 4.05 1.36
C ALA A 159 -4.61 2.71 1.75
N GLY A 160 -3.42 2.45 1.28
CA GLY A 160 -2.63 1.30 1.72
C GLY A 160 -1.27 1.26 1.07
N ASP A 161 -0.44 0.37 1.59
CA ASP A 161 0.94 0.16 1.17
C ASP A 161 1.14 -1.25 0.58
N SER A 162 1.95 -1.38 -0.47
CA SER A 162 2.26 -2.68 -1.10
C SER A 162 0.98 -3.47 -1.48
N ALA A 163 0.78 -4.66 -0.91
CA ALA A 163 -0.46 -5.43 -1.03
C ALA A 163 -1.71 -4.69 -0.51
N GLY A 164 -1.59 -3.86 0.53
CA GLY A 164 -2.64 -2.95 0.98
C GLY A 164 -2.94 -1.84 -0.04
N GLY A 165 -1.93 -1.37 -0.76
CA GLY A 165 -2.08 -0.45 -1.89
C GLY A 165 -2.88 -1.09 -3.04
N ASN A 166 -2.60 -2.37 -3.34
CA ASN A 166 -3.44 -3.17 -4.23
C ASN A 166 -4.89 -3.20 -3.74
N LEU A 167 -5.12 -3.57 -2.47
CA LEU A 167 -6.46 -3.65 -1.90
C LEU A 167 -7.18 -2.29 -1.96
N ALA A 168 -6.48 -1.17 -1.75
CA ALA A 168 -7.06 0.17 -1.88
C ALA A 168 -7.60 0.44 -3.30
N ILE A 169 -6.81 0.09 -4.32
CA ILE A 169 -7.20 0.23 -5.73
C ILE A 169 -8.33 -0.77 -6.07
N SER A 170 -8.18 -2.03 -5.68
CA SER A 170 -9.15 -3.10 -5.95
C SER A 170 -10.51 -2.86 -5.27
N VAL A 171 -10.53 -2.29 -4.07
CA VAL A 171 -11.77 -1.83 -3.41
C VAL A 171 -12.46 -0.76 -4.24
N ALA A 172 -11.72 0.19 -4.81
CA ALA A 172 -12.31 1.22 -5.66
C ALA A 172 -12.78 0.69 -7.02
N ILE A 173 -12.05 -0.27 -7.61
CA ILE A 173 -12.51 -1.01 -8.80
C ILE A 173 -13.82 -1.75 -8.49
N LEU A 174 -13.89 -2.42 -7.35
CA LEU A 174 -15.08 -3.15 -6.91
C LEU A 174 -16.26 -2.20 -6.69
N ASP A 175 -16.03 -1.07 -6.02
CA ASP A 175 -17.04 -0.02 -5.79
C ASP A 175 -17.59 0.53 -7.11
N ALA A 176 -16.73 0.79 -8.09
CA ALA A 176 -17.14 1.22 -9.43
C ALA A 176 -17.90 0.13 -10.21
N SER A 177 -17.62 -1.15 -9.93
CA SER A 177 -18.18 -2.29 -10.66
C SER A 177 -19.53 -2.77 -10.14
N ILE A 178 -19.74 -2.73 -8.82
CA ILE A 178 -20.95 -3.27 -8.17
C ILE A 178 -22.13 -2.29 -8.23
N THR A 179 -21.90 -0.97 -8.23
CA THR A 179 -22.98 0.01 -8.13
C THR A 179 -22.59 1.40 -8.65
N THR A 180 -23.60 2.22 -9.02
CA THR A 180 -23.49 3.68 -9.26
C THR A 180 -23.24 4.49 -7.96
N THR A 181 -22.66 3.90 -6.91
CA THR A 181 -22.53 4.48 -5.56
C THR A 181 -21.37 5.46 -5.45
N GLY A 182 -20.20 5.06 -5.95
CA GLY A 182 -18.96 5.84 -5.81
C GLY A 182 -18.70 6.24 -4.35
N TYR A 183 -18.72 5.28 -3.42
CA TYR A 183 -18.45 5.52 -2.01
C TYR A 183 -17.03 6.06 -1.81
N VAL A 184 -16.05 5.48 -2.49
CA VAL A 184 -14.65 5.91 -2.40
C VAL A 184 -14.45 7.20 -3.20
N LYS A 185 -13.95 8.24 -2.53
CA LYS A 185 -13.77 9.58 -3.12
C LYS A 185 -12.33 9.88 -3.53
N LYS A 186 -11.34 9.26 -2.88
CA LYS A 186 -9.91 9.39 -3.19
C LYS A 186 -9.16 8.13 -2.78
N ILE A 187 -8.10 7.82 -3.51
CA ILE A 187 -7.20 6.69 -3.24
C ILE A 187 -5.78 7.22 -3.03
N VAL A 188 -5.10 6.78 -1.98
CA VAL A 188 -3.64 6.95 -1.81
C VAL A 188 -2.98 5.59 -1.74
N SER A 189 -2.12 5.28 -2.71
CA SER A 189 -1.49 3.98 -2.82
C SER A 189 0.03 4.11 -2.76
N TYR A 190 0.64 3.50 -1.75
CA TYR A 190 2.09 3.45 -1.59
C TYR A 190 2.62 2.15 -2.19
N TYR A 191 3.51 2.28 -3.17
CA TYR A 191 4.21 1.21 -3.90
C TYR A 191 3.33 -0.02 -4.15
N PRO A 192 2.17 0.13 -4.82
CA PRO A 192 1.20 -0.95 -4.89
C PRO A 192 1.70 -2.13 -5.70
N VAL A 193 1.27 -3.32 -5.30
CA VAL A 193 1.20 -4.46 -6.22
C VAL A 193 0.08 -4.20 -7.22
N VAL A 194 0.35 -4.27 -8.52
CA VAL A 194 -0.65 -4.05 -9.59
C VAL A 194 -0.71 -5.20 -10.60
N ASP A 195 0.28 -6.08 -10.58
CA ASP A 195 0.39 -7.31 -11.36
C ASP A 195 0.83 -8.49 -10.47
N LEU A 196 0.01 -9.55 -10.47
CA LEU A 196 0.27 -10.83 -9.80
C LEU A 196 0.28 -11.99 -10.81
N THR A 197 0.57 -11.71 -12.09
CA THR A 197 0.60 -12.73 -13.16
C THR A 197 1.99 -13.26 -13.44
N SER A 198 3.02 -12.54 -12.99
CA SER A 198 4.37 -12.67 -13.52
C SER A 198 5.24 -13.67 -12.77
N LYS A 199 4.87 -14.08 -11.54
CA LYS A 199 5.62 -15.00 -10.68
C LYS A 199 7.06 -14.56 -10.44
N GLY A 200 7.29 -13.26 -10.27
CA GLY A 200 8.63 -12.71 -10.12
C GLY A 200 9.47 -12.72 -11.40
N LYS A 201 8.84 -12.87 -12.57
CA LYS A 201 9.52 -13.00 -13.88
C LYS A 201 8.97 -12.01 -14.88
N GLY A 202 9.70 -11.84 -15.99
CA GLY A 202 9.28 -11.01 -17.11
C GLY A 202 9.82 -9.58 -17.02
N GLU A 203 9.24 -8.69 -17.82
CA GLU A 203 9.78 -7.36 -18.03
C GLU A 203 9.77 -6.47 -16.79
N PHE A 204 8.82 -6.67 -15.87
CA PHE A 204 8.72 -5.90 -14.60
C PHE A 204 9.76 -6.30 -13.55
N TRP A 205 10.55 -7.32 -13.82
CA TRP A 205 11.62 -7.81 -12.95
C TRP A 205 13.00 -7.69 -13.63
N ASP A 206 13.08 -6.95 -14.73
CA ASP A 206 14.33 -6.76 -15.47
C ASP A 206 15.19 -5.67 -14.83
N THR A 207 16.18 -6.09 -14.04
CA THR A 207 17.13 -5.21 -13.37
C THR A 207 18.08 -4.49 -14.33
N ARG A 208 18.21 -4.93 -15.59
CA ARG A 208 19.09 -4.28 -16.59
C ARG A 208 18.59 -2.89 -16.97
N ALA A 209 17.30 -2.61 -16.80
CA ALA A 209 16.69 -1.32 -17.08
C ALA A 209 16.90 -0.30 -15.94
N ILE A 210 17.41 -0.74 -14.78
CA ILE A 210 17.61 0.12 -13.61
C ILE A 210 18.89 0.94 -13.79
N LYS A 211 18.75 2.26 -13.61
CA LYS A 211 19.85 3.21 -13.68
C LYS A 211 20.40 3.45 -12.27
N THR A 212 21.70 3.28 -12.10
CA THR A 212 22.44 3.55 -10.85
C THR A 212 23.64 4.45 -11.12
N GLN A 213 24.19 5.11 -10.09
CA GLN A 213 25.39 5.95 -10.22
C GLN A 213 26.68 5.16 -10.25
N SER A 214 26.67 3.94 -9.69
CA SER A 214 27.83 3.05 -9.70
C SER A 214 27.43 1.59 -9.92
N GLU A 215 28.40 0.76 -10.30
CA GLU A 215 28.22 -0.69 -10.40
C GLU A 215 27.98 -1.33 -9.02
N GLU A 216 28.57 -0.78 -7.96
CA GLU A 216 28.34 -1.25 -6.58
C GLU A 216 26.87 -1.07 -6.15
N GLU A 217 26.25 0.07 -6.50
CA GLU A 217 24.82 0.27 -6.27
C GLU A 217 23.98 -0.67 -7.12
N LYS A 218 24.40 -0.91 -8.36
CA LYS A 218 23.72 -1.83 -9.26
C LYS A 218 23.71 -3.25 -8.73
N GLU A 219 24.83 -3.72 -8.17
CA GLU A 219 24.93 -5.04 -7.56
C GLU A 219 23.99 -5.16 -6.36
N LEU A 220 24.01 -4.21 -5.42
CA LEU A 220 23.13 -4.20 -4.24
C LEU A 220 21.64 -4.22 -4.63
N VAL A 221 21.24 -3.33 -5.56
CA VAL A 221 19.85 -3.25 -6.01
C VAL A 221 19.44 -4.51 -6.77
N THR A 222 20.33 -5.08 -7.58
CA THR A 222 20.05 -6.30 -8.34
C THR A 222 19.86 -7.50 -7.40
N GLU A 223 20.73 -7.67 -6.41
CA GLU A 223 20.62 -8.74 -5.41
C GLU A 223 19.32 -8.62 -4.62
N TYR A 224 18.99 -7.41 -4.18
CA TYR A 224 17.74 -7.10 -3.50
C TYR A 224 16.49 -7.47 -4.33
N ILE A 225 16.43 -7.04 -5.59
CA ILE A 225 15.28 -7.32 -6.48
C ILE A 225 15.19 -8.82 -6.76
N ASN A 226 16.32 -9.49 -6.99
CA ASN A 226 16.33 -10.94 -7.19
C ASN A 226 15.79 -11.67 -5.95
N GLY A 227 16.21 -11.26 -4.75
CA GLY A 227 15.69 -11.78 -3.48
C GLY A 227 14.19 -11.59 -3.36
N PHE A 228 13.69 -10.38 -3.63
CA PHE A 228 12.26 -10.07 -3.61
C PHE A 228 11.47 -10.94 -4.60
N SER A 229 11.93 -11.00 -5.85
CA SER A 229 11.28 -11.77 -6.94
C SER A 229 11.16 -13.27 -6.64
N SER A 230 12.08 -13.81 -5.83
CA SER A 230 12.10 -15.24 -5.50
C SER A 230 10.91 -15.70 -4.65
N LEU A 231 10.28 -14.77 -3.90
CA LEU A 231 9.11 -15.04 -3.06
C LEU A 231 7.78 -14.85 -3.80
N GLU A 232 7.76 -14.08 -4.89
CA GLU A 232 6.53 -13.70 -5.59
C GLU A 232 5.72 -14.89 -6.06
N ALA A 233 6.37 -15.91 -6.64
CA ALA A 233 5.67 -17.11 -7.09
C ALA A 233 4.86 -17.76 -5.95
N GLN A 234 5.43 -17.82 -4.74
CA GLN A 234 4.79 -18.41 -3.58
C GLN A 234 3.68 -17.51 -3.02
N VAL A 235 3.92 -16.20 -2.95
CA VAL A 235 2.94 -15.19 -2.50
C VAL A 235 1.72 -15.16 -3.41
N GLU A 236 1.94 -15.11 -4.72
CA GLU A 236 0.87 -15.16 -5.71
C GLU A 236 0.06 -16.46 -5.62
N ASP A 237 0.74 -17.60 -5.41
CA ASP A 237 0.09 -18.91 -5.24
C ASP A 237 -0.76 -18.94 -3.95
N TRP A 238 -0.27 -18.37 -2.83
CA TRP A 238 -1.04 -18.25 -1.58
C TRP A 238 -2.26 -17.35 -1.73
N TYR A 239 -2.11 -16.19 -2.37
CA TYR A 239 -3.20 -15.23 -2.50
C TYR A 239 -4.24 -15.66 -3.53
N CYS A 240 -3.84 -16.09 -4.72
CA CYS A 240 -4.76 -16.41 -5.82
C CYS A 240 -5.28 -17.86 -5.75
N GLY A 241 -4.52 -18.77 -5.15
CA GLY A 241 -4.75 -20.21 -5.32
C GLY A 241 -4.50 -20.69 -6.76
N ALA A 242 -4.79 -21.98 -7.01
CA ALA A 242 -4.44 -22.64 -8.26
C ALA A 242 -5.40 -22.38 -9.44
N SER A 243 -6.66 -22.02 -9.16
CA SER A 243 -7.74 -22.01 -10.16
C SER A 243 -8.25 -20.62 -10.56
N ILE A 244 -7.69 -19.55 -9.99
CA ILE A 244 -8.15 -18.19 -10.23
C ILE A 244 -7.34 -17.55 -11.37
N ASN A 245 -8.04 -16.88 -12.29
CA ASN A 245 -7.40 -16.05 -13.30
C ASN A 245 -6.75 -14.82 -12.64
N ARG A 246 -5.42 -14.78 -12.62
CA ARG A 246 -4.64 -13.70 -11.98
C ARG A 246 -4.74 -12.36 -12.70
N SER A 247 -5.09 -12.37 -13.98
CA SER A 247 -5.41 -11.17 -14.75
C SER A 247 -6.80 -10.60 -14.44
N ASN A 248 -7.52 -11.14 -13.44
CA ASN A 248 -8.71 -10.50 -12.90
C ASN A 248 -8.32 -9.12 -12.34
N GLU A 249 -9.06 -8.07 -12.72
CA GLU A 249 -8.78 -6.68 -12.35
C GLU A 249 -8.86 -6.39 -10.84
N LEU A 250 -9.55 -7.24 -10.07
CA LEU A 250 -9.59 -7.16 -8.60
C LEU A 250 -8.39 -7.83 -7.91
N ILE A 251 -7.57 -8.55 -8.69
CA ILE A 251 -6.31 -9.17 -8.25
C ILE A 251 -5.15 -8.33 -8.77
N SER A 252 -5.15 -8.09 -10.08
CA SER A 252 -4.13 -7.33 -10.79
C SER A 252 -4.77 -6.12 -11.48
N PRO A 253 -4.89 -4.98 -10.77
CA PRO A 253 -5.44 -3.73 -11.32
C PRO A 253 -4.85 -3.31 -12.67
N LEU A 254 -3.61 -3.70 -12.97
CA LEU A 254 -2.97 -3.47 -14.27
C LEU A 254 -3.81 -3.97 -15.44
N PHE A 255 -4.65 -5.01 -15.25
CA PHE A 255 -5.49 -5.58 -16.29
C PHE A 255 -6.91 -4.99 -16.37
N ALA A 256 -7.26 -4.03 -15.50
CA ALA A 256 -8.56 -3.37 -15.55
C ALA A 256 -8.82 -2.68 -16.89
N SER A 257 -10.06 -2.70 -17.39
CA SER A 257 -10.38 -2.03 -18.66
C SER A 257 -10.29 -0.50 -18.54
N ASP A 258 -10.01 0.20 -19.65
CA ASP A 258 -10.00 1.68 -19.67
C ASP A 258 -11.32 2.28 -19.16
N LYS A 259 -12.44 1.60 -19.41
CA LYS A 259 -13.76 1.99 -18.90
C LYS A 259 -13.76 2.02 -17.37
N ILE A 260 -13.29 0.96 -16.71
CA ILE A 260 -13.21 0.87 -15.26
C ILE A 260 -12.21 1.88 -14.71
N LEU A 261 -11.03 1.99 -15.33
CA LEU A 261 -10.01 2.94 -14.89
C LEU A 261 -10.49 4.38 -14.96
N SER A 262 -11.22 4.76 -16.03
CA SER A 262 -11.79 6.11 -16.17
C SER A 262 -12.87 6.45 -15.12
N GLN A 263 -13.39 5.44 -14.41
CA GLN A 263 -14.39 5.59 -13.35
C GLN A 263 -13.78 5.60 -11.95
N LEU A 264 -12.47 5.36 -11.83
CA LEU A 264 -11.82 5.41 -10.52
C LEU A 264 -11.85 6.84 -9.95
N PRO A 265 -12.03 6.98 -8.63
CA PRO A 265 -11.84 8.27 -7.97
C PRO A 265 -10.38 8.74 -8.13
N PRO A 266 -10.11 10.04 -7.91
CA PRO A 266 -8.76 10.57 -7.97
C PRO A 266 -7.76 9.72 -7.17
N LEU A 267 -6.65 9.38 -7.81
CA LEU A 267 -5.65 8.45 -7.27
C LEU A 267 -4.28 9.12 -7.12
N LYS A 268 -3.66 8.94 -5.96
CA LYS A 268 -2.25 9.26 -5.71
C LYS A 268 -1.44 7.98 -5.58
N ILE A 269 -0.42 7.81 -6.41
CA ILE A 269 0.55 6.71 -6.31
C ILE A 269 1.89 7.29 -5.85
N ILE A 270 2.55 6.65 -4.89
CA ILE A 270 3.88 7.02 -4.41
C ILE A 270 4.73 5.75 -4.42
N VAL A 271 5.90 5.75 -5.06
CA VAL A 271 6.74 4.56 -5.20
C VAL A 271 8.23 4.92 -5.08
N GLY A 272 9.07 4.00 -4.61
CA GLY A 272 10.52 4.20 -4.53
C GLY A 272 11.23 4.05 -5.87
N GLU A 273 12.35 4.75 -6.05
CA GLU A 273 13.22 4.65 -7.22
C GLU A 273 13.76 3.23 -7.41
N PHE A 274 14.09 2.55 -6.32
CA PHE A 274 14.64 1.19 -6.31
C PHE A 274 13.66 0.15 -5.78
N ASP A 275 12.36 0.46 -5.83
CA ASP A 275 11.32 -0.49 -5.49
C ASP A 275 11.22 -1.59 -6.57
N PRO A 276 11.22 -2.89 -6.22
CA PRO A 276 11.06 -3.98 -7.19
C PRO A 276 9.74 -3.89 -7.97
N LEU A 277 8.69 -3.31 -7.37
CA LEU A 277 7.38 -3.15 -8.00
C LEU A 277 7.31 -1.88 -8.88
N ARG A 278 8.36 -1.06 -8.94
CA ARG A 278 8.29 0.23 -9.64
C ARG A 278 7.91 0.10 -11.11
N GLN A 279 8.45 -0.89 -11.82
CA GLN A 279 8.22 -1.04 -13.26
C GLN A 279 6.74 -1.36 -13.58
N GLN A 280 6.11 -2.26 -12.81
CA GLN A 280 4.68 -2.54 -12.95
C GLN A 280 3.83 -1.32 -12.57
N VAL A 281 4.25 -0.55 -11.55
CA VAL A 281 3.56 0.69 -11.13
C VAL A 281 3.66 1.78 -12.19
N GLU A 282 4.82 1.97 -12.82
CA GLU A 282 5.00 2.91 -13.94
C GLU A 282 4.11 2.53 -15.13
N SER A 283 4.05 1.24 -15.48
CA SER A 283 3.14 0.73 -16.53
C SER A 283 1.66 0.98 -16.19
N PHE A 284 1.25 0.76 -14.93
CA PHE A 284 -0.10 1.06 -14.49
C PHE A 284 -0.42 2.55 -14.55
N ALA A 285 0.53 3.42 -14.19
CA ALA A 285 0.36 4.87 -14.29
C ALA A 285 0.19 5.36 -15.74
N GLU A 286 0.88 4.75 -16.70
CA GLU A 286 0.67 5.01 -18.13
C GLU A 286 -0.73 4.58 -18.58
N LYS A 287 -1.23 3.45 -18.08
CA LYS A 287 -2.60 3.00 -18.37
C LYS A 287 -3.65 3.93 -17.76
N LEU A 288 -3.47 4.38 -16.52
CA LEU A 288 -4.32 5.38 -15.87
C LEU A 288 -4.33 6.70 -16.63
N LEU A 289 -3.17 7.12 -17.16
CA LEU A 289 -3.05 8.30 -18.02
C LEU A 289 -3.84 8.14 -19.33
N ALA A 290 -3.69 7.00 -20.01
CA ALA A 290 -4.42 6.69 -21.24
C ALA A 290 -5.95 6.67 -21.02
N ALA A 291 -6.39 6.10 -19.90
CA ALA A 291 -7.79 6.08 -19.47
C ALA A 291 -8.30 7.44 -18.94
N LYS A 292 -7.45 8.48 -18.90
CA LYS A 292 -7.75 9.83 -18.39
C LYS A 292 -8.19 9.86 -16.91
N THR A 293 -7.68 8.94 -16.11
CA THR A 293 -7.92 8.91 -14.67
C THR A 293 -7.29 10.15 -14.01
N GLU A 294 -8.03 10.79 -13.12
CA GLU A 294 -7.51 11.91 -12.33
C GLU A 294 -6.53 11.39 -11.27
N GLY A 295 -5.41 12.09 -11.09
CA GLY A 295 -4.41 11.63 -10.13
C GLY A 295 -2.98 12.04 -10.44
N SER A 296 -2.06 11.54 -9.63
CA SER A 296 -0.63 11.63 -9.90
C SER A 296 0.14 10.43 -9.38
N MET A 297 1.31 10.19 -9.97
CA MET A 297 2.30 9.25 -9.46
C MET A 297 3.58 10.03 -9.13
N THR A 298 4.21 9.70 -8.00
CA THR A 298 5.50 10.25 -7.59
C THR A 298 6.50 9.14 -7.39
N VAL A 299 7.66 9.24 -8.06
CA VAL A 299 8.81 8.36 -7.79
C VAL A 299 9.76 9.08 -6.83
N TYR A 300 10.00 8.50 -5.66
CA TYR A 300 10.88 9.01 -4.62
C TYR A 300 12.32 8.53 -4.83
N PRO A 301 13.30 9.44 -4.87
CA PRO A 301 14.68 9.09 -5.19
C PRO A 301 15.31 8.24 -4.09
N GLY A 302 16.14 7.28 -4.48
CA GLY A 302 17.03 6.53 -3.61
C GLY A 302 16.40 5.57 -2.59
N VAL A 303 15.07 5.52 -2.48
CA VAL A 303 14.37 4.63 -1.55
C VAL A 303 13.92 3.32 -2.20
N ILE A 304 13.83 2.28 -1.38
CA ILE A 304 13.42 0.92 -1.73
C ILE A 304 11.98 0.62 -1.27
N HIS A 305 11.50 -0.61 -1.46
CA HIS A 305 10.16 -1.03 -1.04
C HIS A 305 9.96 -0.86 0.47
N ALA A 306 8.70 -0.69 0.88
CA ALA A 306 8.31 -0.52 2.28
C ALA A 306 8.92 0.72 2.98
N PHE A 307 9.38 1.74 2.24
CA PHE A 307 9.97 2.92 2.86
C PHE A 307 8.96 3.73 3.69
N MET A 308 7.66 3.66 3.43
CA MET A 308 6.65 4.36 4.25
C MET A 308 6.52 3.78 5.65
N ASP A 309 6.93 2.54 5.88
CA ASP A 309 6.84 1.89 7.18
C ASP A 309 7.87 2.44 8.17
N LYS A 310 8.82 3.25 7.68
CA LYS A 310 9.99 3.75 8.40
C LYS A 310 9.82 5.20 8.86
N ILE A 311 8.60 5.58 9.23
CA ILE A 311 8.25 6.92 9.72
C ILE A 311 9.13 7.34 10.90
N GLY A 312 9.59 8.59 10.89
CA GLY A 312 10.45 9.16 11.93
C GLY A 312 11.87 8.59 11.93
N ILE A 313 12.21 7.85 10.87
CA ILE A 313 13.55 7.33 10.60
C ILE A 313 13.98 7.78 9.19
N TYR A 314 13.10 7.66 8.19
CA TYR A 314 13.36 8.12 6.82
C TYR A 314 12.61 9.42 6.56
N ASP A 315 13.32 10.46 6.15
CA ASP A 315 12.71 11.75 5.78
C ASP A 315 11.72 11.57 4.62
N GLU A 316 12.06 10.70 3.67
CA GLU A 316 11.22 10.37 2.52
C GLU A 316 9.88 9.75 2.93
N ALA A 317 9.84 8.99 4.02
CA ALA A 317 8.60 8.41 4.55
C ALA A 317 7.68 9.51 5.09
N GLU A 318 8.22 10.49 5.81
CA GLU A 318 7.43 11.63 6.30
C GLU A 318 6.93 12.49 5.14
N GLU A 319 7.79 12.79 4.17
CA GLU A 319 7.42 13.52 2.96
C GLU A 319 6.33 12.81 2.17
N GLY A 320 6.45 11.49 1.97
CA GLY A 320 5.45 10.68 1.26
C GLY A 320 4.09 10.67 1.94
N ILE A 321 4.05 10.62 3.27
CA ILE A 321 2.80 10.69 4.02
C ILE A 321 2.20 12.10 3.92
N LEU A 322 3.02 13.14 4.08
CA LEU A 322 2.55 14.52 3.94
C LEU A 322 2.00 14.80 2.53
N GLU A 323 2.60 14.20 1.50
CA GLU A 323 2.11 14.29 0.14
C GLU A 323 0.74 13.60 -0.03
N GLY A 324 0.58 12.40 0.53
CA GLY A 324 -0.72 11.71 0.60
C GLY A 324 -1.78 12.52 1.34
N ILE A 325 -1.44 13.09 2.50
CA ILE A 325 -2.32 13.96 3.29
C ILE A 325 -2.74 15.20 2.49
N THR A 326 -1.79 15.84 1.81
CA THR A 326 -2.04 17.02 0.99
C THR A 326 -3.00 16.69 -0.14
N PHE A 327 -2.81 15.55 -0.79
CA PHE A 327 -3.72 15.05 -1.82
C PHE A 327 -5.15 14.83 -1.28
N LEU A 328 -5.29 14.24 -0.10
CA LEU A 328 -6.60 14.05 0.53
C LEU A 328 -7.30 15.38 0.85
N LYS A 329 -6.54 16.41 1.28
CA LYS A 329 -7.05 17.75 1.59
C LYS A 329 -7.36 18.62 0.37
N GLY A 330 -6.69 18.40 -0.77
CA GLY A 330 -6.88 19.17 -2.00
C GLY A 330 -8.34 19.23 -2.45
N ASN A 331 -8.74 20.32 -3.11
CA ASN A 331 -10.14 20.73 -3.31
C ASN A 331 -11.12 19.58 -3.60
N ASN A 332 -12.09 19.44 -2.69
CA ASN A 332 -13.39 18.80 -2.94
C ASN A 332 -14.34 19.86 -3.52
#